data_AF-A0A7X1P9Z8-F1
#
_entry.id   AF-A0A7X1P9Z8-F1
#
_cell.length_a   1.000
_cell.length_b   1.000
_cell.length_c   1.000
_cell.angle_alpha   90.00
_cell.angle_beta   90.00
_cell.angle_gamma   90.00
#
_symmetry.space_group_name_H-M   'P 1'
#
loop_
_entity.id
_entity.type
_entity.pdbx_description
1 polymer ?
#
loop_
_entity_poly.entity_id
_entity_poly.type
_entity_poly.pdbx_seq_one_letter_code
_entity_poly.pdbx_strand_id
1 'polypeptide(L)'
;MMRPIRQRKAPAWASLLTACAAALQIALSATQPAPMARASGLPPAPAGALLAWLETFDRLPAAHMMMLYLQAFDNQPGVSIPYLDLDYQRVAQWLLAALRLDPKSQYPLLMASQLYAQVPGPARQRFMLEFVYEQYLADPERRWRWLAHAAIMAKHRLNDLPLALEFARAIARHSPNAPAWARQMHIFLLEDMGEY
;
A
#
# COMPACT_ATOMS: atom_id res chain seq x y z
N MET A 1 44.93 10.40 -14.58
CA MET A 1 45.19 9.53 -15.75
C MET A 1 44.11 8.47 -15.83
N MET A 2 43.10 8.63 -16.71
CA MET A 2 42.07 7.61 -16.98
C MET A 2 42.49 6.80 -18.22
N ARG A 3 42.63 5.47 -18.08
CA ARG A 3 42.91 4.56 -19.20
C ARG A 3 41.67 4.50 -20.11
N PRO A 4 41.82 4.64 -21.45
CA PRO A 4 40.70 4.48 -22.36
C PRO A 4 40.24 3.02 -22.35
N ILE A 5 38.94 2.81 -22.14
CA ILE A 5 38.29 1.50 -22.22
C ILE A 5 38.33 1.07 -23.69
N ARG A 6 39.20 0.11 -24.00
CA ARG A 6 39.34 -0.47 -25.34
C ARG A 6 38.06 -1.24 -25.66
N GLN A 7 37.20 -0.67 -26.50
CA GLN A 7 36.01 -1.37 -26.99
C GLN A 7 36.45 -2.58 -27.82
N ARG A 8 36.39 -3.78 -27.21
CA ARG A 8 36.55 -5.04 -27.94
C ARG A 8 35.33 -5.21 -28.83
N LYS A 9 35.52 -5.16 -30.15
CA LYS A 9 34.47 -5.55 -31.11
C LYS A 9 34.08 -6.99 -30.81
N ALA A 10 32.83 -7.21 -30.41
CA ALA A 10 32.30 -8.55 -30.21
C ALA A 10 32.40 -9.33 -31.53
N PRO A 11 32.76 -10.62 -31.50
CA PRO A 11 32.84 -11.43 -32.71
C PRO A 11 31.46 -11.57 -33.35
N ALA A 12 31.39 -11.57 -34.69
CA ALA A 12 30.13 -11.50 -35.43
C ALA A 12 29.14 -12.63 -35.09
N TRP A 13 29.63 -13.80 -34.70
CA TRP A 13 28.80 -14.93 -34.26
C TRP A 13 28.04 -14.62 -32.95
N ALA A 14 28.62 -13.84 -32.03
CA ALA A 14 27.97 -13.45 -30.79
C ALA A 14 26.85 -12.44 -31.05
N SER A 15 27.04 -11.55 -32.03
CA SER A 15 25.99 -10.63 -32.50
C SER A 15 24.81 -11.40 -33.10
N LEU A 16 25.11 -12.41 -33.93
CA LEU A 16 24.12 -13.29 -34.55
C LEU A 16 23.34 -14.10 -33.52
N LEU A 17 24.02 -14.68 -32.52
CA LEU A 17 23.35 -15.42 -31.44
C LEU A 17 22.42 -14.51 -30.62
N THR A 18 22.88 -13.31 -30.28
CA THR A 18 22.05 -12.34 -29.56
C THR A 18 20.83 -11.92 -30.38
N ALA A 19 21.01 -11.69 -31.69
CA ALA A 19 19.92 -11.35 -32.59
C ALA A 19 18.91 -12.50 -32.74
N CYS A 20 19.37 -13.75 -32.87
CA CYS A 20 18.50 -14.93 -32.90
C CYS A 20 17.74 -15.12 -31.57
N ALA A 21 18.42 -14.95 -30.44
CA ALA A 21 17.79 -15.05 -29.13
C ALA A 21 16.72 -13.96 -28.94
N ALA A 22 17.00 -12.72 -29.37
CA ALA A 22 16.03 -11.64 -29.33
C ALA A 22 14.84 -11.89 -30.26
N ALA A 23 15.07 -12.36 -31.48
CA ALA A 23 14.00 -12.70 -32.42
C ALA A 23 13.12 -13.85 -31.89
N LEU A 24 13.74 -14.86 -31.28
CA LEU A 24 13.02 -15.97 -30.63
C LEU A 24 12.20 -15.47 -29.44
N GLN A 25 12.76 -14.57 -28.62
CA GLN A 25 12.05 -13.99 -27.49
C GLN A 25 10.83 -13.16 -27.93
N ILE A 26 10.93 -12.41 -29.03
CA ILE A 26 9.83 -11.63 -29.61
C ILE A 26 8.76 -12.55 -30.21
N ALA A 27 9.16 -13.62 -30.91
CA ALA A 27 8.22 -14.59 -31.47
C ALA A 27 7.46 -15.35 -30.36
N LEU A 28 8.15 -15.72 -29.28
CA LEU A 28 7.55 -16.35 -28.12
C LEU A 28 6.66 -15.38 -27.31
N SER A 29 7.00 -14.09 -27.24
CA SER A 29 6.15 -13.11 -26.56
C SER A 29 4.91 -12.75 -27.37
N ALA A 30 5.00 -12.71 -28.70
CA ALA A 30 3.87 -12.42 -29.59
C ALA A 30 2.82 -13.56 -29.66
N THR A 31 3.22 -14.77 -29.30
CA THR A 31 2.32 -15.94 -29.22
C THR A 31 1.70 -16.12 -27.84
N GLN A 32 2.17 -15.40 -26.82
CA GLN A 32 1.51 -15.36 -25.52
C GLN A 32 0.25 -14.49 -25.64
N PRO A 33 -0.92 -15.00 -25.23
CA PRO A 33 -2.12 -14.16 -25.16
C PRO A 33 -1.81 -12.96 -24.26
N ALA A 34 -2.30 -11.77 -24.65
CA ALA A 34 -2.16 -10.58 -23.81
C ALA A 34 -2.63 -10.95 -22.40
N PRO A 35 -1.79 -10.77 -21.36
CA PRO A 35 -2.19 -11.09 -20.01
C PRO A 35 -3.49 -10.33 -19.74
N MET A 36 -4.59 -11.05 -19.53
CA MET A 36 -5.83 -10.45 -19.07
C MET A 36 -5.83 -10.62 -17.57
N ALA A 37 -5.34 -9.60 -16.85
CA ALA A 37 -5.52 -9.53 -15.42
C ALA A 37 -7.00 -9.26 -15.14
N ARG A 38 -7.74 -10.35 -14.92
CA ARG A 38 -9.07 -10.29 -14.33
C ARG A 38 -8.91 -9.83 -12.89
N ALA A 39 -9.81 -8.95 -12.45
CA ALA A 39 -10.02 -8.51 -11.06
C ALA A 39 -10.14 -9.65 -10.02
N SER A 40 -10.16 -10.91 -10.46
CA SER A 40 -10.19 -12.13 -9.66
C SER A 40 -8.90 -12.46 -8.89
N GLY A 41 -7.90 -11.56 -8.81
CA GLY A 41 -6.50 -11.98 -8.73
C GLY A 41 -5.75 -11.92 -7.40
N LEU A 42 -6.22 -11.25 -6.33
CA LEU A 42 -5.46 -11.26 -5.06
C LEU A 42 -5.86 -12.48 -4.21
N PRO A 43 -4.98 -13.45 -3.91
CA PRO A 43 -5.34 -14.56 -3.02
C PRO A 43 -5.64 -14.03 -1.61
N PRO A 44 -6.42 -14.77 -0.79
CA PRO A 44 -6.61 -14.41 0.61
C PRO A 44 -5.24 -14.33 1.31
N ALA A 45 -5.09 -13.39 2.24
CA ALA A 45 -3.86 -13.25 3.01
C ALA A 45 -3.56 -14.54 3.78
N PRO A 46 -2.27 -14.90 3.97
CA PRO A 46 -1.91 -16.06 4.77
C PRO A 46 -2.48 -15.90 6.19
N ALA A 47 -3.35 -16.83 6.57
CA ALA A 47 -4.05 -16.84 7.86
C ALA A 47 -3.91 -18.20 8.55
N GLY A 48 -4.20 -18.23 9.85
CA GLY A 48 -4.21 -19.46 10.66
C GLY A 48 -2.82 -20.11 10.75
N ALA A 49 -2.75 -21.40 10.42
CA ALA A 49 -1.53 -22.19 10.56
C ALA A 49 -0.36 -21.62 9.75
N LEU A 50 -0.60 -21.10 8.54
CA LEU A 50 0.47 -20.54 7.71
C LEU A 50 1.05 -19.27 8.32
N LEU A 51 0.21 -18.41 8.90
CA LEU A 51 0.67 -17.21 9.61
C LEU A 51 1.43 -17.59 10.88
N ALA A 52 0.96 -18.58 11.64
CA ALA A 52 1.65 -19.07 12.84
C ALA A 52 3.03 -19.67 12.51
N TRP A 53 3.14 -20.37 11.38
CA TRP A 53 4.43 -20.85 10.86
C TRP A 53 5.37 -19.69 10.52
N LEU A 54 4.88 -18.65 9.83
CA LEU A 54 5.67 -17.44 9.52
C LEU A 54 6.10 -16.69 10.79
N GLU A 55 5.23 -16.62 11.80
CA GLU A 55 5.54 -16.00 13.10
C GLU A 55 6.64 -16.73 13.88
N THR A 56 6.77 -18.04 13.64
CA THR A 56 7.73 -18.92 14.32
C THR A 56 9.11 -18.88 13.69
N PHE A 57 9.20 -18.69 12.37
CA PHE A 57 10.49 -18.68 11.65
C PHE A 57 11.20 -17.33 11.78
N ASP A 58 10.69 -16.29 11.12
CA ASP A 58 11.20 -14.93 11.23
C ASP A 58 10.14 -13.91 10.82
N ARG A 59 9.72 -13.08 11.78
CA ARG A 59 8.58 -12.17 11.65
C ARG A 59 8.86 -11.00 10.73
N LEU A 60 10.06 -10.41 10.84
CA LEU A 60 10.37 -9.15 10.15
C LEU A 60 10.54 -9.34 8.64
N PRO A 61 11.33 -10.33 8.15
CA PRO A 61 11.44 -10.60 6.72
C PRO A 61 10.10 -11.04 6.13
N ALA A 62 9.30 -11.83 6.85
CA ALA A 62 7.97 -12.25 6.40
C ALA A 62 7.03 -11.06 6.18
N ALA A 63 7.00 -10.09 7.12
CA ALA A 63 6.22 -8.87 6.96
C ALA A 63 6.64 -8.07 5.71
N HIS A 64 7.94 -7.91 5.49
CA HIS A 64 8.46 -7.20 4.32
C HIS A 64 8.15 -7.95 3.01
N MET A 65 8.30 -9.27 2.99
CA MET A 65 7.94 -10.08 1.82
C MET A 65 6.45 -9.97 1.49
N MET A 66 5.57 -9.96 2.48
CA MET A 66 4.13 -9.75 2.26
C MET A 66 3.83 -8.38 1.67
N MET A 67 4.49 -7.33 2.16
CA MET A 67 4.33 -5.99 1.60
C MET A 67 4.88 -5.89 0.17
N LEU A 68 6.03 -6.50 -0.12
CA LEU A 68 6.61 -6.56 -1.46
C LEU A 68 5.72 -7.36 -2.42
N TYR A 69 5.14 -8.46 -1.96
CA TYR A 69 4.19 -9.25 -2.75
C TYR A 69 2.96 -8.42 -3.14
N LEU A 70 2.36 -7.72 -2.16
CA LEU A 70 1.21 -6.86 -2.39
C LEU A 70 1.55 -5.75 -3.41
N GLN A 71 2.67 -5.07 -3.22
CA GLN A 71 3.11 -4.01 -4.12
C GLN A 71 3.44 -4.53 -5.54
N ALA A 72 4.05 -5.71 -5.65
CA ALA A 72 4.33 -6.33 -6.94
C ALA A 72 3.04 -6.77 -7.66
N PHE A 73 2.04 -7.22 -6.89
CA PHE A 73 0.74 -7.58 -7.43
C PHE A 73 0.01 -6.36 -8.01
N ASP A 74 0.12 -5.20 -7.36
CA ASP A 74 -0.49 -3.95 -7.79
C ASP A 74 0.16 -3.38 -9.08
N ASN A 75 1.44 -3.70 -9.35
CA ASN A 75 2.22 -3.15 -10.46
C ASN A 75 2.65 -4.25 -11.46
N GLN A 76 1.69 -4.78 -12.23
CA GLN A 76 1.95 -5.79 -13.26
C GLN A 76 2.21 -5.14 -14.64
N PRO A 77 3.35 -5.42 -15.31
CA PRO A 77 3.61 -4.95 -16.66
C PRO A 77 2.60 -5.53 -17.65
N GLY A 78 2.00 -4.67 -18.49
CA GLY A 78 1.06 -5.09 -19.54
C GLY A 78 -0.39 -5.24 -19.08
N VAL A 79 -0.64 -5.29 -17.76
CA VAL A 79 -1.98 -5.19 -17.18
C VAL A 79 -1.92 -4.43 -15.87
N SER A 80 -2.11 -3.11 -15.92
CA SER A 80 -2.49 -2.41 -14.70
C SER A 80 -3.91 -2.89 -14.34
N ILE A 81 -4.06 -3.81 -13.39
CA ILE A 81 -5.33 -3.90 -12.67
C ILE A 81 -5.52 -2.51 -12.07
N PRO A 82 -6.50 -1.70 -12.51
CA PRO A 82 -6.72 -0.42 -11.90
C PRO A 82 -6.94 -0.69 -10.41
N TYR A 83 -6.33 0.07 -9.51
CA TYR A 83 -6.59 -0.05 -8.07
C TYR A 83 -8.10 -0.03 -7.71
N LEU A 84 -8.92 0.44 -8.65
CA LEU A 84 -10.38 0.40 -8.66
C LEU A 84 -10.98 -1.01 -8.60
N ASP A 85 -10.32 -2.01 -9.19
CA ASP A 85 -10.85 -3.37 -9.37
C ASP A 85 -10.36 -4.35 -8.31
N LEU A 86 -9.53 -3.89 -7.36
CA LEU A 86 -9.05 -4.71 -6.26
C LEU A 86 -10.18 -5.01 -5.25
N ASP A 87 -10.10 -6.17 -4.62
CA ASP A 87 -10.91 -6.51 -3.46
C ASP A 87 -10.29 -5.90 -2.20
N TYR A 88 -10.89 -4.80 -1.73
CA TYR A 88 -10.38 -4.03 -0.60
C TYR A 88 -10.42 -4.81 0.72
N GLN A 89 -11.32 -5.80 0.83
CA GLN A 89 -11.32 -6.68 2.01
C GLN A 89 -10.06 -7.55 2.02
N ARG A 90 -9.64 -8.07 0.86
CA ARG A 90 -8.39 -8.84 0.76
C ARG A 90 -7.18 -7.95 1.00
N VAL A 91 -7.15 -6.74 0.43
CA VAL A 91 -6.08 -5.77 0.71
C VAL A 91 -5.97 -5.50 2.22
N ALA A 92 -7.08 -5.23 2.90
CA ALA A 92 -7.11 -5.05 4.36
C ALA A 92 -6.55 -6.28 5.11
N GLN A 93 -6.92 -7.49 4.69
CA GLN A 93 -6.40 -8.73 5.29
C GLN A 93 -4.88 -8.86 5.12
N TRP A 94 -4.34 -8.50 3.95
CA TRP A 94 -2.90 -8.52 3.70
C TRP A 94 -2.16 -7.50 4.57
N LEU A 95 -2.67 -6.26 4.63
CA LEU A 95 -2.11 -5.21 5.49
C LEU A 95 -2.18 -5.60 6.97
N LEU A 96 -3.30 -6.19 7.41
CA LEU A 96 -3.47 -6.67 8.76
C LEU A 96 -2.50 -7.81 9.08
N ALA A 97 -2.34 -8.78 8.19
CA ALA A 97 -1.42 -9.90 8.39
C ALA A 97 0.04 -9.40 8.46
N ALA A 98 0.43 -8.41 7.64
CA ALA A 98 1.74 -7.76 7.74
C ALA A 98 1.92 -7.04 9.08
N LEU A 99 0.90 -6.33 9.58
CA LEU A 99 0.91 -5.70 10.90
C LEU A 99 0.95 -6.70 12.05
N ARG A 100 0.40 -7.92 11.90
CA ARG A 100 0.50 -8.97 12.92
C ARG A 100 1.93 -9.49 13.03
N LEU A 101 2.62 -9.62 11.90
CA LEU A 101 4.02 -10.02 11.86
C LEU A 101 4.94 -8.90 12.38
N ASP A 102 4.72 -7.65 11.96
CA ASP A 102 5.44 -6.47 12.48
C ASP A 102 4.46 -5.40 12.99
N PRO A 103 4.08 -5.44 14.28
CA PRO A 103 3.16 -4.47 14.87
C PRO A 103 3.69 -3.04 14.91
N LYS A 104 5.01 -2.86 14.83
CA LYS A 104 5.66 -1.55 14.85
C LYS A 104 5.73 -0.92 13.46
N SER A 105 5.47 -1.71 12.41
CA SER A 105 5.51 -1.25 11.03
C SER A 105 4.53 -0.11 10.81
N GLN A 106 5.05 0.97 10.23
CA GLN A 106 4.26 2.13 9.82
C GLN A 106 3.80 2.02 8.35
N TYR A 107 4.46 1.12 7.59
CA TYR A 107 4.29 1.03 6.14
C TYR A 107 2.89 0.53 5.71
N PRO A 108 2.25 -0.46 6.38
CA PRO A 108 0.89 -0.87 6.02
C PRO A 108 -0.14 0.27 6.18
N LEU A 109 0.02 1.13 7.19
CA LEU A 109 -0.88 2.26 7.45
C LEU A 109 -0.64 3.41 6.47
N LEU A 110 0.62 3.64 6.08
CA LEU A 110 0.94 4.52 4.95
C LEU A 110 0.23 4.07 3.68
N MET A 111 0.31 2.78 3.33
CA MET A 111 -0.34 2.24 2.13
C MET A 111 -1.86 2.36 2.20
N ALA A 112 -2.49 2.00 3.32
CA ALA A 112 -3.93 2.16 3.50
C ALA A 112 -4.40 3.62 3.33
N SER A 113 -3.74 4.55 4.03
CA SER A 113 -4.18 5.95 4.09
C SER A 113 -3.77 6.78 2.86
N GLN A 114 -2.62 6.47 2.25
CA GLN A 114 -2.09 7.25 1.12
C GLN A 114 -2.30 6.57 -0.22
N LEU A 115 -2.18 5.24 -0.35
CA LEU A 115 -2.33 4.59 -1.66
C LEU A 115 -3.79 4.19 -1.90
N TYR A 116 -4.35 3.35 -1.03
CA TYR A 116 -5.66 2.74 -1.25
C TYR A 116 -6.83 3.70 -0.97
N ALA A 117 -6.69 4.64 -0.03
CA ALA A 117 -7.72 5.66 0.21
C ALA A 117 -7.76 6.79 -0.84
N GLN A 118 -6.81 6.86 -1.78
CA GLN A 118 -6.84 7.82 -2.89
C GLN A 118 -7.66 7.34 -4.09
N VAL A 119 -8.06 6.06 -4.11
CA VAL A 119 -8.74 5.44 -5.25
C VAL A 119 -10.19 5.92 -5.33
N PRO A 120 -10.72 6.24 -6.53
CA PRO A 120 -12.11 6.66 -6.66
C PRO A 120 -13.12 5.62 -6.15
N GLY A 121 -14.10 6.09 -5.37
CA GLY A 121 -15.14 5.26 -4.79
C GLY A 121 -15.31 5.53 -3.29
N PRO A 122 -16.30 6.35 -2.89
CA PRO A 122 -16.49 6.78 -1.51
C PRO A 122 -16.51 5.62 -0.50
N ALA A 123 -17.18 4.50 -0.85
CA ALA A 123 -17.25 3.33 0.01
C ALA A 123 -15.86 2.69 0.28
N ARG A 124 -15.00 2.61 -0.74
CA ARG A 124 -13.65 2.04 -0.62
C ARG A 124 -12.71 2.96 0.16
N GLN A 125 -12.79 4.26 -0.13
CA GLN A 125 -12.04 5.28 0.60
C GLN A 125 -12.40 5.22 2.08
N ARG A 126 -13.70 5.28 2.39
CA ARG A 126 -14.19 5.16 3.77
C ARG A 126 -13.70 3.88 4.44
N PHE A 127 -13.84 2.73 3.77
CA PHE A 127 -13.39 1.45 4.31
C PHE A 127 -11.88 1.42 4.67
N MET A 128 -11.01 1.99 3.82
CA MET A 128 -9.58 2.08 4.14
C MET A 128 -9.27 3.08 5.26
N LEU A 129 -10.01 4.19 5.33
CA LEU A 129 -9.85 5.16 6.41
C LEU A 129 -10.31 4.58 7.76
N GLU A 130 -11.42 3.85 7.78
CA GLU A 130 -11.90 3.11 8.95
C GLU A 130 -10.92 2.02 9.38
N PHE A 131 -10.33 1.27 8.43
CA PHE A 131 -9.24 0.33 8.73
C PHE A 131 -8.07 1.02 9.43
N VAL A 132 -7.63 2.19 8.96
CA VAL A 132 -6.56 2.97 9.60
C VAL A 132 -6.97 3.41 11.01
N TYR A 133 -8.24 3.77 11.20
CA TYR A 133 -8.77 4.15 12.51
C TYR A 133 -8.76 2.97 13.50
N GLU A 134 -9.23 1.79 13.10
CA GLU A 134 -9.17 0.57 13.92
C GLU A 134 -7.74 0.23 14.32
N GLN A 135 -6.80 0.29 13.36
CA GLN A 135 -5.40 0.03 13.64
C GLN A 135 -4.77 1.12 14.51
N TYR A 136 -5.19 2.37 14.38
CA TYR A 136 -4.75 3.45 15.25
C TYR A 136 -5.12 3.16 16.71
N LEU A 137 -6.35 2.70 16.98
CA LEU A 137 -6.80 2.42 18.34
C LEU A 137 -5.95 1.35 19.05
N ALA A 138 -5.29 0.46 18.30
CA ALA A 138 -4.40 -0.55 18.85
C ALA A 138 -3.04 0.02 19.34
N ASP A 139 -2.52 1.11 18.75
CA ASP A 139 -1.30 1.80 19.22
C ASP A 139 -1.41 3.31 18.90
N PRO A 140 -2.22 4.07 19.67
CA PRO A 140 -2.52 5.47 19.39
C PRO A 140 -1.30 6.38 19.39
N GLU A 141 -0.32 6.08 20.24
CA GLU A 141 0.89 6.88 20.44
C GLU A 141 1.85 6.81 19.25
N ARG A 142 1.88 5.67 18.54
CA ARG A 142 2.73 5.53 17.36
C ARG A 142 2.01 5.85 16.06
N ARG A 143 0.71 5.58 16.00
CA ARG A 143 -0.06 5.56 14.74
C ARG A 143 -0.82 6.85 14.47
N TRP A 144 -0.78 7.83 15.37
CA TRP A 144 -1.50 9.11 15.23
C TRP A 144 -1.25 9.82 13.91
N ARG A 145 -0.03 9.71 13.34
CA ARG A 145 0.34 10.37 12.07
C ARG A 145 -0.53 9.90 10.92
N TRP A 146 -0.85 8.61 10.89
CA TRP A 146 -1.69 8.00 9.86
C TRP A 146 -3.17 8.33 10.06
N LEU A 147 -3.62 8.42 11.30
CA LEU A 147 -4.97 8.90 11.58
C LEU A 147 -5.13 10.38 11.22
N ALA A 148 -4.10 11.20 11.46
CA ALA A 148 -4.10 12.60 11.04
C ALA A 148 -4.18 12.71 9.51
N HIS A 149 -3.41 11.89 8.78
CA HIS A 149 -3.52 11.81 7.33
C HIS A 149 -4.91 11.32 6.89
N ALA A 150 -5.48 10.33 7.58
CA ALA A 150 -6.81 9.82 7.30
C ALA A 150 -7.91 10.89 7.49
N ALA A 151 -7.78 11.77 8.50
CA ALA A 151 -8.70 12.90 8.69
C ALA A 151 -8.63 13.90 7.54
N ILE A 152 -7.43 14.24 7.07
CA ILE A 152 -7.22 15.11 5.90
C ILE A 152 -7.85 14.47 4.65
N MET A 153 -7.67 13.16 4.47
CA MET A 153 -8.26 12.40 3.37
C MET A 153 -9.78 12.35 3.44
N ALA A 154 -10.35 12.15 4.63
CA ALA A 154 -11.80 12.21 4.87
C ALA A 154 -12.36 13.59 4.49
N LYS A 155 -11.70 14.68 4.89
CA LYS A 155 -12.10 16.05 4.54
C LYS A 155 -12.04 16.31 3.03
N HIS A 156 -10.91 16.04 2.38
CA HIS A 156 -10.65 16.55 1.02
C HIS A 156 -10.96 15.60 -0.12
N ARG A 157 -10.96 14.29 0.13
CA ARG A 157 -11.21 13.28 -0.92
C ARG A 157 -12.57 12.65 -0.78
N LEU A 158 -12.92 12.24 0.44
CA LEU A 158 -14.23 11.67 0.73
C LEU A 158 -15.32 12.74 0.90
N ASN A 159 -14.92 13.97 1.24
CA ASN A 159 -15.82 15.08 1.61
C ASN A 159 -16.75 14.74 2.79
N ASP A 160 -16.22 13.98 3.76
CA ASP A 160 -16.92 13.57 4.97
C ASP A 160 -16.30 14.27 6.17
N LEU A 161 -16.78 15.50 6.42
CA LEU A 161 -16.37 16.33 7.55
C LEU A 161 -16.66 15.68 8.91
N PRO A 162 -17.84 15.06 9.15
CA PRO A 162 -18.09 14.33 10.40
C PRO A 162 -17.06 13.23 10.68
N LEU A 163 -16.71 12.41 9.68
CA LEU A 163 -15.69 11.37 9.83
C LEU A 163 -14.30 11.97 10.10
N ALA A 164 -13.94 13.05 9.40
CA ALA A 164 -12.68 13.76 9.65
C ALA A 164 -12.60 14.27 11.09
N LEU A 165 -13.70 14.83 11.61
CA LEU A 165 -13.79 15.36 12.97
C LEU A 165 -13.71 14.23 14.01
N GLU A 166 -14.33 13.09 13.76
CA GLU A 166 -14.22 11.91 14.62
C GLU A 166 -12.76 11.47 14.79
N PHE A 167 -12.03 11.35 13.67
CA PHE A 167 -10.61 11.00 13.69
C PHE A 167 -9.78 12.05 14.43
N ALA A 168 -10.02 13.34 14.18
CA ALA A 168 -9.30 14.42 14.87
C ALA A 168 -9.55 14.43 16.39
N ARG A 169 -10.80 14.20 16.82
CA ARG A 169 -11.16 14.06 18.24
C ARG A 169 -10.54 12.82 18.86
N ALA A 170 -10.40 11.72 18.11
CA ALA A 170 -9.73 10.54 18.61
C ALA A 170 -8.24 10.80 18.88
N ILE A 171 -7.53 11.51 17.99
CA ILE A 171 -6.13 11.94 18.21
C ILE A 171 -6.02 12.78 19.48
N ALA A 172 -6.91 13.77 19.65
CA ALA A 172 -6.90 14.63 20.82
C ALA A 172 -7.10 13.85 22.13
N ARG A 173 -7.93 12.81 22.12
CA ARG A 173 -8.27 11.99 23.30
C ARG A 173 -7.24 10.92 23.62
N HIS A 174 -6.73 10.22 22.61
CA HIS A 174 -5.96 8.99 22.79
C HIS A 174 -4.47 9.13 22.48
N SER A 175 -4.01 10.27 21.95
CA SER A 175 -2.61 10.54 21.66
C SER A 175 -2.12 11.83 22.35
N PRO A 176 -2.08 11.89 23.70
CA PRO A 176 -1.65 13.07 24.44
C PRO A 176 -0.23 13.55 24.08
N ASN A 177 0.68 12.66 23.66
CA ASN A 177 2.04 13.02 23.26
C ASN A 177 2.15 13.46 21.79
N ALA A 178 1.06 13.42 21.02
CA ALA A 178 1.06 13.96 19.66
C ALA A 178 1.32 15.48 19.70
N PRO A 179 1.96 16.06 18.67
CA PRO A 179 2.18 17.50 18.58
C PRO A 179 0.88 18.30 18.71
N ALA A 180 1.00 19.54 19.21
CA ALA A 180 -0.14 20.41 19.46
C ALA A 180 -1.07 20.55 18.23
N TRP A 181 -0.50 20.74 17.04
CA TRP A 181 -1.27 20.85 15.80
C TRP A 181 -2.18 19.63 15.55
N ALA A 182 -1.70 18.42 15.86
CA ALA A 182 -2.46 17.18 15.62
C ALA A 182 -3.59 17.04 16.64
N ARG A 183 -3.34 17.40 17.90
CA ARG A 183 -4.35 17.40 18.97
C ARG A 183 -5.41 18.48 18.75
N GLN A 184 -5.03 19.61 18.17
CA GLN A 184 -5.92 20.75 17.91
C GLN A 184 -6.61 20.69 16.55
N MET A 185 -6.31 19.69 15.72
CA MET A 185 -6.87 19.55 14.37
C MET A 185 -8.41 19.56 14.35
N HIS A 186 -9.06 19.05 15.40
CA HIS A 186 -10.50 19.03 15.52
C HIS A 186 -11.14 20.43 15.60
N ILE A 187 -10.40 21.44 16.09
CA ILE A 187 -10.87 22.82 16.20
C ILE A 187 -11.05 23.43 14.80
N PHE A 188 -10.06 23.24 13.93
CA PHE A 188 -10.14 23.72 12.54
C PHE A 188 -11.28 23.05 11.77
N LEU A 189 -11.52 21.75 12.03
CA LEU A 189 -12.62 21.02 11.40
C LEU A 189 -14.00 21.46 11.90
N LEU A 190 -14.12 21.83 13.18
CA LEU A 190 -15.35 22.41 13.75
C LEU A 190 -15.65 23.78 13.12
N GLU A 191 -14.62 24.62 12.98
CA GLU A 191 -14.71 25.88 12.25
C GLU A 191 -15.15 25.68 10.79
N ASP A 192 -14.59 24.70 10.08
CA ASP A 192 -15.02 24.36 8.71
C ASP A 192 -16.50 23.91 8.64
N MET A 193 -17.04 23.35 9.73
CA MET A 193 -18.45 22.96 9.85
C MET A 193 -19.37 24.13 10.23
N GLY A 194 -18.80 25.29 10.60
CA GLY A 194 -19.56 26.43 11.12
C GLY A 194 -20.03 26.25 12.56
N GLU A 195 -19.50 25.25 13.27
CA GLU A 195 -19.78 24.99 14.68
C GLU A 195 -18.61 25.54 15.52
N TYR A 196 -18.85 26.60 16.30
CA TYR A 196 -17.87 27.25 17.18
C TYR A 196 -18.25 27.11 18.65
#